data_AF-A0A4Y8L241-F1
#
_entry.id   AF-A0A4Y8L241-F1
#
_cell.length_a   1.000
_cell.length_b   1.000
_cell.length_c   1.000
_cell.angle_alpha   90.00
_cell.angle_beta   90.00
_cell.angle_gamma   90.00
#
_symmetry.space_group_name_H-M   'P 1'
#
loop_
_entity.id
_entity.type
_entity.pdbx_description
1 polymer ?
#
loop_
_entity_poly.entity_id
_entity_poly.type
_entity_poly.pdbx_seq_one_letter_code
_entity_poly.pdbx_strand_id
1 'polypeptide(L)'
;MMKTSFPVSFKDCVDVMRHFPALRIAYIFVMLSVPIVMLMNYMTISRPANLEIAESTAQLSDLNRESFIYLLVAGVLLTILAHSIMKGIEKILALRLLRNIQKRGASELLIGLDEERSSFVLGESQSRQPINGELRVISTPNKYIFFKGIGLQPLMFFLPKHGRAEHEETVRSMIEFVSKQENVTVKERKK
;
A
#
# COMPACT_ATOMS: atom_id res chain seq x y z
N MET A 1 -24.56 1.23 -21.04
CA MET A 1 -23.40 1.82 -20.33
C MET A 1 -23.78 2.04 -18.87
N MET A 2 -23.25 1.23 -17.95
CA MET A 2 -23.48 1.41 -16.51
C MET A 2 -22.63 2.55 -15.99
N LYS A 3 -23.13 3.34 -15.03
CA LYS A 3 -22.39 4.45 -14.43
C LYS A 3 -22.70 4.57 -12.95
N THR A 4 -21.71 4.97 -12.17
CA THR A 4 -21.91 5.31 -10.77
C THR A 4 -20.97 6.43 -10.34
N SER A 5 -21.42 7.27 -9.41
CA SER A 5 -20.61 8.32 -8.78
C SER A 5 -20.62 8.17 -7.27
N PHE A 6 -19.52 8.60 -6.64
CA PHE A 6 -19.41 8.60 -5.18
C PHE A 6 -18.42 9.67 -4.70
N PRO A 7 -18.66 10.25 -3.52
CA PRO A 7 -17.70 11.17 -2.91
C PRO A 7 -16.44 10.43 -2.48
N VAL A 8 -15.28 11.09 -2.63
CA VAL A 8 -13.99 10.54 -2.21
C VAL A 8 -13.53 11.19 -0.90
N SER A 9 -13.37 10.39 0.15
CA SER A 9 -12.85 10.87 1.43
C SER A 9 -11.34 10.62 1.60
N PHE A 10 -10.70 11.34 2.52
CA PHE A 10 -9.31 11.08 2.89
C PHE A 10 -9.10 9.64 3.40
N LYS A 11 -10.06 9.11 4.17
CA LYS A 11 -10.03 7.73 4.67
C LYS A 11 -10.00 6.72 3.52
N ASP A 12 -10.68 7.04 2.41
CA ASP A 12 -10.69 6.20 1.23
C ASP A 12 -9.32 6.15 0.56
N CYS A 13 -8.68 7.31 0.40
CA CYS A 13 -7.33 7.38 -0.15
C CYS A 13 -6.31 6.67 0.74
N VAL A 14 -6.44 6.75 2.08
CA VAL A 14 -5.57 6.02 3.01
C VAL A 14 -5.72 4.51 2.84
N ASP A 15 -6.95 4.01 2.75
CA ASP A 15 -7.22 2.59 2.53
C ASP A 15 -6.63 2.09 1.20
N VAL A 16 -6.72 2.91 0.15
CA VAL A 16 -6.11 2.60 -1.15
C VAL A 16 -4.59 2.56 -1.05
N MET A 17 -3.95 3.56 -0.42
CA MET A 17 -2.50 3.58 -0.24
C MET A 17 -1.99 2.40 0.59
N ARG A 18 -2.72 2.00 1.64
CA ARG A 18 -2.37 0.84 2.46
C ARG A 18 -2.31 -0.46 1.68
N HIS A 19 -3.20 -0.64 0.72
CA HIS A 19 -3.25 -1.84 -0.12
C HIS A 19 -2.38 -1.76 -1.37
N PHE A 20 -1.77 -0.59 -1.62
CA PHE A 20 -0.90 -0.34 -2.76
C PHE A 20 0.33 -1.28 -2.72
N PRO A 21 0.55 -2.13 -3.74
CA PRO A 21 1.61 -3.13 -3.71
C PRO A 21 3.00 -2.56 -3.44
N ALA A 22 3.34 -1.44 -4.09
CA ALA A 22 4.65 -0.81 -3.91
C ALA A 22 4.89 -0.32 -2.48
N LEU A 23 3.87 0.29 -1.84
CA LEU A 23 4.02 0.78 -0.47
C LEU A 23 4.17 -0.38 0.51
N ARG A 24 3.48 -1.50 0.28
CA ARG A 24 3.65 -2.72 1.09
C ARG A 24 5.03 -3.34 0.94
N ILE A 25 5.54 -3.40 -0.29
CA ILE A 25 6.90 -3.91 -0.56
C ILE A 25 7.93 -3.00 0.12
N ALA A 26 7.81 -1.68 -0.06
CA ALA A 26 8.68 -0.72 0.60
C ALA A 26 8.63 -0.84 2.13
N TYR A 27 7.43 -1.02 2.70
CA TYR A 27 7.27 -1.26 4.15
C TYR A 27 8.05 -2.49 4.61
N ILE A 28 7.95 -3.62 3.90
CA ILE A 28 8.69 -4.84 4.25
C ILE A 28 10.20 -4.59 4.19
N PHE A 29 10.70 -3.97 3.11
CA PHE A 29 12.12 -3.67 2.98
C PHE A 29 12.64 -2.76 4.09
N VAL A 30 11.90 -1.70 4.44
CA VAL A 30 12.27 -0.77 5.52
C VAL A 30 12.26 -1.47 6.88
N MET A 31 11.29 -2.36 7.14
CA MET A 31 11.22 -3.07 8.41
C MET A 31 12.32 -4.14 8.54
N LEU A 32 12.68 -4.81 7.45
CA LEU A 32 13.77 -5.80 7.43
C LEU A 32 15.16 -5.15 7.42
N SER A 33 15.31 -3.92 6.93
CA SER A 33 16.61 -3.25 6.93
C SER A 33 17.08 -2.87 8.33
N VAL A 34 16.17 -2.57 9.27
CA VAL A 34 16.53 -2.22 10.66
C VAL A 34 17.38 -3.30 11.34
N PRO A 35 16.95 -4.58 11.47
CA PRO A 35 17.77 -5.61 12.11
C PRO A 35 19.08 -5.87 11.35
N ILE A 36 19.09 -5.75 10.02
CA ILE A 36 20.30 -5.92 9.21
C ILE A 36 21.32 -4.82 9.54
N VAL A 37 20.87 -3.56 9.56
CA VAL A 37 21.73 -2.41 9.91
C VAL A 37 22.24 -2.52 11.34
N MET A 38 21.40 -2.97 12.28
CA MET A 38 21.82 -3.20 13.67
C MET A 38 22.89 -4.29 13.77
N LEU A 39 22.69 -5.43 13.09
CA LEU A 39 23.68 -6.50 13.08
C LEU A 39 25.00 -6.04 12.47
N MET A 40 24.95 -5.31 11.36
CA MET A 40 26.14 -4.74 10.74
C MET A 40 26.85 -3.78 11.70
N ASN A 41 26.12 -2.87 12.34
CA ASN A 41 26.67 -1.92 13.32
C ASN A 41 27.37 -2.64 14.48
N TYR A 42 26.76 -3.71 15.01
CA TYR A 42 27.39 -4.51 16.05
C TYR A 42 28.69 -5.16 15.58
N MET A 43 28.69 -5.76 14.39
CA MET A 43 29.85 -6.46 13.85
C MET A 43 31.01 -5.53 13.48
N THR A 44 30.71 -4.31 13.01
CA THR A 44 31.72 -3.38 12.49
C THR A 44 32.15 -2.31 13.48
N ILE A 45 31.33 -1.99 14.49
CA ILE A 45 31.60 -0.91 15.44
C ILE A 45 31.68 -1.47 16.87
N SER A 46 30.60 -2.04 17.40
CA SER A 46 30.54 -2.42 18.82
C SER A 46 31.51 -3.53 19.18
N ARG A 47 31.52 -4.63 18.41
CA ARG A 47 32.37 -5.79 18.71
C ARG A 47 33.87 -5.46 18.60
N PRO A 48 34.35 -4.75 17.56
CA PRO A 48 35.74 -4.28 17.52
C PRO A 48 36.10 -3.35 18.69
N ALA A 49 35.25 -2.37 19.01
CA ALA A 49 35.50 -1.48 20.14
C ALA A 49 35.61 -2.25 21.47
N ASN A 50 34.74 -3.24 21.70
CA ASN A 50 34.79 -4.09 22.88
C ASN A 50 36.08 -4.93 22.94
N LEU A 51 36.59 -5.39 21.78
CA LEU A 51 37.85 -6.13 21.70
C LEU A 51 39.05 -5.25 22.04
N GLU A 52 39.03 -3.98 21.67
CA GLU A 52 40.12 -3.04 21.93
C GLU A 52 40.24 -2.66 23.42
N ILE A 53 39.12 -2.60 24.14
CA ILE A 53 39.08 -2.17 25.55
C ILE A 53 39.10 -3.33 26.56
N ALA A 54 38.90 -4.57 26.12
CA ALA A 54 38.83 -5.71 27.03
C ALA A 54 40.22 -6.16 27.47
N GLU A 55 40.46 -6.19 28.78
CA GLU A 55 41.71 -6.69 29.38
C GLU A 55 41.67 -8.22 29.60
N SER A 56 40.47 -8.82 29.54
CA SER A 56 40.27 -10.26 29.72
C SER A 56 39.11 -10.81 28.90
N THR A 57 39.07 -12.13 28.73
CA THR A 57 37.97 -12.83 28.04
C THR A 57 36.63 -12.70 28.77
N ALA A 58 36.65 -12.66 30.11
CA ALA A 58 35.46 -12.45 30.92
C ALA A 58 34.89 -11.04 30.68
N GLN A 59 35.75 -10.01 30.75
CA GLN A 59 35.35 -8.63 30.50
C GLN A 59 34.83 -8.43 29.06
N LEU A 60 35.46 -9.07 28.07
CA LEU A 60 34.97 -9.05 26.69
C LEU A 60 33.57 -9.64 26.55
N SER A 61 33.28 -10.74 27.27
CA SER A 61 31.96 -11.36 27.28
C SER A 61 30.90 -10.42 27.85
N ASP A 62 31.22 -9.75 28.96
CA ASP A 62 30.30 -8.81 29.61
C ASP A 62 30.04 -7.58 28.73
N LEU A 63 31.07 -6.98 28.15
CA LEU A 63 30.95 -5.85 27.22
C LEU A 63 30.11 -6.19 25.99
N ASN A 64 30.31 -7.39 25.42
CA ASN A 64 29.51 -7.85 24.29
C ASN A 64 28.04 -8.09 24.69
N ARG A 65 27.80 -8.64 25.88
CA ARG A 65 26.44 -8.83 26.41
C ARG A 65 25.74 -7.49 26.60
N GLU A 66 26.39 -6.51 27.22
CA GLU A 66 25.84 -5.16 27.40
C GLU A 66 25.56 -4.47 26.06
N SER A 67 26.54 -4.50 25.15
CA SER A 67 26.41 -3.94 23.80
C SER A 67 25.23 -4.58 23.04
N PHE A 68 25.06 -5.89 23.16
CA PHE A 68 23.95 -6.60 22.55
C PHE A 68 22.60 -6.19 23.14
N ILE A 69 22.50 -6.00 24.46
CA ILE A 69 21.29 -5.50 25.11
C ILE A 69 20.95 -4.09 24.60
N TYR A 70 21.93 -3.19 24.54
CA TYR A 70 21.71 -1.84 24.00
C TYR A 70 21.29 -1.87 22.53
N LEU A 71 21.88 -2.76 21.73
CA LEU A 71 21.50 -2.95 20.34
C LEU A 71 20.05 -3.41 20.19
N LEU A 72 19.58 -4.34 21.03
CA LEU A 72 18.19 -4.79 21.03
C LEU A 72 17.23 -3.65 21.37
N VAL A 73 17.52 -2.88 22.42
CA VAL A 73 16.70 -1.72 22.82
C VAL A 73 16.63 -0.69 21.69
N ALA A 74 17.78 -0.32 21.13
CA ALA A 74 17.85 0.60 20.00
C ALA A 74 17.13 0.03 18.76
N GLY A 75 17.22 -1.28 18.52
CA GLY A 75 16.55 -1.98 17.42
C GLY A 75 15.04 -1.88 17.48
N VAL A 76 14.47 -2.08 18.68
CA VAL A 76 13.03 -1.89 18.94
C VAL A 76 12.63 -0.44 18.70
N LEU A 77 13.39 0.52 19.24
CA LEU A 77 13.10 1.96 19.06
C LEU A 77 13.12 2.37 17.57
N LEU A 78 14.15 1.95 16.82
CA LEU A 78 14.25 2.23 15.39
C LEU A 78 13.13 1.58 14.60
N THR A 79 12.71 0.38 14.98
CA THR A 79 11.60 -0.34 14.34
C THR A 79 10.27 0.41 14.56
N ILE A 80 10.02 0.89 15.78
CA ILE A 80 8.84 1.73 16.10
C ILE A 80 8.89 3.04 15.29
N LEU A 81 10.05 3.67 15.21
CA LEU A 81 10.24 4.91 14.44
C LEU A 81 10.01 4.67 12.95
N ALA A 82 10.61 3.63 12.37
CA ALA A 82 10.45 3.25 10.97
C ALA A 82 8.98 2.94 10.64
N HIS A 83 8.29 2.19 11.50
CA HIS A 83 6.85 1.95 11.36
C HIS A 83 6.05 3.25 11.32
N SER A 84 6.33 4.16 12.26
CA SER A 84 5.65 5.45 12.37
C SER A 84 5.87 6.32 11.13
N ILE A 85 7.10 6.38 10.62
CA ILE A 85 7.45 7.09 9.39
C ILE A 85 6.68 6.51 8.19
N MET A 86 6.66 5.18 8.04
CA MET A 86 5.93 4.54 6.94
C MET A 86 4.42 4.81 7.01
N LYS A 87 3.84 4.84 8.21
CA LYS A 87 2.44 5.26 8.42
C LYS A 87 2.22 6.74 8.11
N GLY A 88 3.20 7.60 8.35
CA GLY A 88 3.18 8.99 7.91
C GLY A 88 3.17 9.10 6.37
N ILE A 89 4.03 8.34 5.69
CA ILE A 89 4.11 8.31 4.22
C ILE A 89 2.77 7.86 3.61
N GLU A 90 2.12 6.83 4.17
CA GLU A 90 0.77 6.37 3.77
C GLU A 90 -0.22 7.56 3.75
N LYS A 91 -0.23 8.37 4.82
CA LYS A 91 -1.11 9.54 4.93
C LYS A 91 -0.76 10.66 3.95
N ILE A 92 0.54 10.95 3.77
CA ILE A 92 1.00 11.99 2.84
C ILE A 92 0.62 11.64 1.40
N LEU A 93 0.82 10.38 0.98
CA LEU A 93 0.44 9.92 -0.35
C LEU A 93 -1.08 9.93 -0.54
N ALA A 94 -1.85 9.53 0.48
CA ALA A 94 -3.30 9.60 0.46
C ALA A 94 -3.81 11.04 0.30
N LEU A 95 -3.18 12.01 0.97
CA LEU A 95 -3.52 13.42 0.83
C LEU A 95 -3.23 13.94 -0.58
N ARG A 96 -2.09 13.54 -1.17
CA ARG A 96 -1.76 13.87 -2.57
C ARG A 96 -2.79 13.27 -3.54
N LEU A 97 -3.18 12.02 -3.34
CA LEU A 97 -4.22 11.37 -4.16
C LEU A 97 -5.55 12.11 -4.07
N LEU A 98 -6.01 12.43 -2.85
CA LEU A 98 -7.25 13.17 -2.63
C LEU A 98 -7.22 14.53 -3.36
N ARG A 99 -6.13 15.29 -3.19
CA ARG A 99 -5.95 16.58 -3.86
C ARG A 99 -5.95 16.44 -5.39
N ASN A 100 -5.36 15.39 -5.94
CA ASN A 100 -5.34 15.16 -7.38
C ASN A 100 -6.74 14.83 -7.93
N ILE A 101 -7.56 14.12 -7.17
CA ILE A 101 -8.96 13.85 -7.52
C ILE A 101 -9.78 15.15 -7.47
N GLN A 102 -9.69 15.90 -6.37
CA GLN A 102 -10.42 17.15 -6.18
C GLN A 102 -10.02 18.26 -7.17
N LYS A 103 -8.73 18.38 -7.51
CA LYS A 103 -8.23 19.36 -8.49
C LYS A 103 -8.82 19.19 -9.88
N ARG A 104 -9.35 18.01 -10.22
CA ARG A 104 -10.03 17.75 -11.49
C ARG A 104 -11.49 18.20 -11.50
N GLY A 105 -11.89 19.07 -10.55
CA GLY A 105 -13.26 19.58 -10.42
C GLY A 105 -14.26 18.58 -9.84
N ALA A 106 -13.79 17.38 -9.49
CA ALA A 106 -14.61 16.26 -9.08
C ALA A 106 -14.75 16.22 -7.55
N SER A 107 -15.91 16.65 -7.03
CA SER A 107 -16.34 16.31 -5.66
C SER A 107 -16.65 14.81 -5.53
N GLU A 108 -17.02 14.19 -6.66
CA GLU A 108 -17.33 12.78 -6.79
C GLU A 108 -16.53 12.13 -7.92
N LEU A 109 -16.08 10.90 -7.70
CA LEU A 109 -15.44 10.10 -8.74
C LEU A 109 -16.52 9.41 -9.57
N LEU A 110 -16.66 9.79 -10.84
CA LEU A 110 -17.55 9.13 -11.80
C LEU A 110 -16.84 7.95 -12.48
N ILE A 111 -17.46 6.78 -12.43
CA ILE A 111 -16.98 5.55 -13.07
C ILE A 111 -18.09 4.99 -13.95
N GLY A 112 -17.80 4.84 -15.24
CA GLY A 112 -18.64 4.14 -16.20
C GLY A 112 -18.04 2.81 -16.62
N LEU A 113 -18.89 1.84 -16.97
CA LEU A 113 -18.50 0.60 -17.63
C LEU A 113 -19.17 0.54 -19.01
N ASP A 114 -18.33 0.41 -20.02
CA ASP A 114 -18.69 0.20 -21.42
C ASP A 114 -18.41 -1.27 -21.75
N GLU A 115 -19.46 -2.10 -21.72
CA GLU A 115 -19.38 -3.55 -21.92
C GLU A 115 -18.98 -3.90 -23.36
N GLU A 116 -19.53 -3.20 -24.35
CA GLU A 116 -19.22 -3.41 -25.77
C GLU A 116 -17.73 -3.26 -26.05
N ARG A 117 -17.11 -2.25 -25.42
CA ARG A 117 -15.68 -1.98 -25.57
C ARG A 117 -14.82 -2.62 -24.49
N SER A 118 -15.42 -3.37 -23.56
CA SER A 118 -14.75 -3.93 -22.38
C SER A 118 -13.82 -2.92 -21.70
N SER A 119 -14.33 -1.74 -21.35
CA SER A 119 -13.51 -0.65 -20.79
C SER A 119 -14.23 0.15 -19.72
N PHE A 120 -13.48 0.60 -18.72
CA PHE A 120 -13.92 1.60 -17.76
C PHE A 120 -13.75 3.01 -18.33
N VAL A 121 -14.67 3.90 -17.99
CA VAL A 121 -14.64 5.32 -18.33
C VAL A 121 -14.55 6.13 -17.04
N LEU A 122 -13.48 6.90 -16.86
CA LEU A 122 -13.19 7.61 -15.61
C LEU A 122 -13.34 9.12 -15.77
N GLY A 123 -14.12 9.73 -14.88
CA GLY A 123 -14.32 11.17 -14.79
C GLY A 123 -14.99 11.80 -16.00
N GLU A 124 -15.12 13.13 -15.97
CA GLU A 124 -15.72 13.91 -17.06
C GLU A 124 -14.86 13.93 -18.33
N SER A 125 -13.54 13.81 -18.18
CA SER A 125 -12.60 13.73 -19.31
C SER A 125 -12.65 12.39 -20.05
N GLN A 126 -13.52 11.46 -19.62
CA GLN A 126 -13.76 10.16 -20.23
C GLN A 126 -12.47 9.37 -20.51
N SER A 127 -11.54 9.38 -19.56
CA SER A 127 -10.33 8.55 -19.68
C SER A 127 -10.74 7.09 -19.71
N ARG A 128 -10.47 6.41 -20.82
CA ARG A 128 -10.80 5.00 -21.01
C ARG A 128 -9.68 4.10 -20.48
N GLN A 129 -10.07 3.10 -19.71
CA GLN A 129 -9.18 2.10 -19.15
C GLN A 129 -9.65 0.71 -19.60
N PRO A 130 -8.92 0.03 -20.49
CA PRO A 130 -9.35 -1.27 -21.02
C PRO A 130 -9.33 -2.34 -19.91
N ILE A 131 -10.31 -3.24 -19.96
CA ILE A 131 -10.40 -4.44 -19.12
C ILE A 131 -9.74 -5.57 -19.90
N ASN A 132 -8.45 -5.76 -19.65
CA ASN A 132 -7.64 -6.78 -20.30
C ASN A 132 -6.81 -7.54 -19.25
N GLY A 133 -5.95 -8.46 -19.69
CA GLY A 133 -5.11 -9.27 -18.79
C GLY A 133 -4.09 -8.52 -17.93
N GLU A 134 -3.92 -7.21 -18.17
CA GLU A 134 -3.11 -6.36 -17.30
C GLU A 134 -3.92 -5.82 -16.11
N LEU A 135 -5.25 -5.85 -16.17
CA LEU A 135 -6.08 -5.34 -15.09
C LEU A 135 -6.01 -6.28 -13.88
N ARG A 136 -5.67 -5.70 -12.72
CA ARG A 136 -5.71 -6.40 -11.43
C ARG A 136 -6.66 -5.72 -10.49
N VAL A 137 -7.48 -6.53 -9.82
CA VAL A 137 -8.47 -6.05 -8.87
C VAL A 137 -8.17 -6.60 -7.49
N ILE A 138 -7.98 -5.71 -6.52
CA ILE A 138 -7.90 -6.07 -5.11
C ILE A 138 -9.23 -5.75 -4.46
N SER A 139 -9.87 -6.77 -3.91
CA SER A 139 -11.12 -6.65 -3.15
C SER A 139 -10.77 -6.51 -1.66
N THR A 140 -10.99 -5.33 -1.08
CA THR A 140 -10.91 -5.07 0.37
C THR A 140 -12.31 -5.16 0.99
N PRO A 141 -12.49 -5.15 2.32
CA PRO A 141 -13.83 -5.18 2.91
C PRO A 141 -14.75 -4.06 2.43
N ASN A 142 -14.20 -2.89 2.10
CA ASN A 142 -15.00 -1.70 1.77
C ASN A 142 -14.94 -1.31 0.29
N LYS A 143 -13.97 -1.81 -0.49
CA LYS A 143 -13.69 -1.30 -1.84
C LYS A 143 -13.12 -2.37 -2.78
N TYR A 144 -13.24 -2.12 -4.07
CA TYR A 144 -12.42 -2.71 -5.12
C TYR A 144 -11.37 -1.68 -5.56
N ILE A 145 -10.13 -2.12 -5.70
CA ILE A 145 -9.00 -1.27 -6.11
C ILE A 145 -8.43 -1.83 -7.40
N PHE A 146 -8.34 -0.98 -8.43
CA PHE A 146 -7.98 -1.36 -9.79
C PHE A 146 -6.58 -0.85 -10.14
N PHE A 147 -5.74 -1.78 -10.60
CA PHE A 147 -4.35 -1.54 -10.99
C PHE A 147 -4.09 -2.01 -12.41
N LYS A 148 -3.12 -1.37 -13.07
CA LYS A 148 -2.57 -1.86 -14.32
C LYS A 148 -1.31 -2.68 -14.05
N GLY A 149 -1.17 -3.84 -14.68
CA GLY A 149 0.04 -4.68 -14.69
C GLY A 149 0.44 -5.28 -13.34
N ILE A 150 1.73 -5.65 -13.26
CA ILE A 150 2.38 -6.23 -12.08
C ILE A 150 3.46 -5.24 -11.59
N GLY A 151 3.52 -4.95 -10.29
CA GLY A 151 4.62 -4.19 -9.67
C GLY A 151 4.29 -2.75 -9.26
N LEU A 152 5.21 -1.82 -9.55
CA LEU A 152 5.19 -0.37 -9.21
C LEU A 152 4.26 0.46 -10.12
N GLN A 153 3.23 -0.14 -10.68
CA GLN A 153 2.38 0.51 -11.67
C GLN A 153 1.29 1.38 -11.04
N PRO A 154 0.82 2.43 -11.74
CA PRO A 154 -0.08 3.42 -11.17
C PRO A 154 -1.45 2.82 -10.82
N LEU A 155 -2.01 3.29 -9.72
CA LEU A 155 -3.43 3.14 -9.40
C LEU A 155 -4.25 3.69 -10.59
N MET A 156 -5.17 2.89 -11.11
CA MET A 156 -6.10 3.36 -12.14
C MET A 156 -7.25 4.10 -11.47
N PHE A 157 -7.96 3.40 -10.57
CA PHE A 157 -9.05 3.95 -9.77
C PHE A 157 -9.44 2.98 -8.65
N PHE A 158 -10.39 3.36 -7.80
CA PHE A 158 -11.02 2.49 -6.82
C PHE A 158 -12.53 2.68 -6.87
N LEU A 159 -13.28 1.69 -6.37
CA LEU A 159 -14.74 1.66 -6.37
C LEU A 159 -15.23 1.18 -4.99
N PRO A 160 -15.95 2.01 -4.22
CA PRO A 160 -16.60 1.58 -2.98
C PRO A 160 -17.56 0.42 -3.21
N LYS A 161 -17.69 -0.45 -2.20
CA LYS A 161 -18.63 -1.58 -2.21
C LYS A 161 -20.01 -1.20 -1.70
N HIS A 162 -20.07 -0.15 -0.89
CA HIS A 162 -21.24 0.25 -0.13
C HIS A 162 -21.67 1.66 -0.52
N GLY A 163 -22.98 1.88 -0.55
CA GLY A 163 -23.55 3.17 -0.94
C GLY A 163 -25.08 3.13 -0.96
N ARG A 164 -25.69 3.86 -1.90
CA ARG A 164 -27.13 3.70 -2.18
C ARG A 164 -27.38 2.36 -2.86
N ALA A 165 -28.58 1.80 -2.75
CA ALA A 165 -28.94 0.52 -3.36
C ALA A 165 -28.55 0.43 -4.85
N GLU A 166 -28.82 1.50 -5.61
CA GLU A 166 -28.45 1.61 -7.03
C GLU A 166 -26.92 1.54 -7.27
N HIS A 167 -26.12 2.16 -6.40
CA HIS A 167 -24.67 2.05 -6.44
C HIS A 167 -24.22 0.62 -6.18
N GLU A 168 -24.75 -0.03 -5.15
CA GLU A 168 -24.36 -1.40 -4.79
C GLU A 168 -24.73 -2.42 -5.87
N GLU A 169 -25.90 -2.27 -6.49
CA GLU A 169 -26.32 -3.06 -7.64
C GLU A 169 -25.40 -2.83 -8.84
N THR A 170 -25.12 -1.57 -9.16
CA THR A 170 -24.21 -1.22 -10.26
C THR A 170 -22.80 -1.77 -10.03
N VAL A 171 -22.26 -1.64 -8.83
CA VAL A 171 -20.94 -2.17 -8.45
C VAL A 171 -20.93 -3.69 -8.58
N ARG A 172 -21.97 -4.37 -8.12
CA ARG A 172 -22.10 -5.82 -8.26
C ARG A 172 -22.05 -6.23 -9.73
N SER A 173 -22.86 -5.62 -10.58
CA SER A 173 -22.89 -5.90 -12.02
C SER A 173 -21.55 -5.60 -12.69
N MET A 174 -20.88 -4.50 -12.34
CA MET A 174 -19.55 -4.17 -12.85
C MET A 174 -18.51 -5.24 -12.48
N ILE A 175 -18.52 -5.72 -11.23
CA ILE A 175 -17.56 -6.70 -10.75
C ILE A 175 -17.86 -8.09 -11.32
N GLU A 176 -19.12 -8.47 -11.47
CA GLU A 176 -19.52 -9.69 -12.16
C GLU A 176 -19.01 -9.68 -13.61
N PHE A 177 -19.19 -8.58 -14.33
CA PHE A 177 -18.64 -8.42 -15.69
C PHE A 177 -17.12 -8.59 -15.71
N VAL A 178 -16.40 -7.89 -14.82
CA VAL A 178 -14.94 -7.98 -14.73
C VAL A 178 -14.47 -9.40 -14.40
N SER A 179 -15.17 -10.09 -13.49
CA SER A 179 -14.81 -11.44 -13.05
C SER A 179 -14.98 -12.51 -14.14
N LYS A 180 -15.86 -12.25 -15.12
CA LYS A 180 -16.09 -13.13 -16.28
C LYS A 180 -15.04 -12.98 -17.38
N GLN A 181 -14.18 -11.97 -17.29
CA GLN A 181 -13.10 -11.76 -18.26
C GLN A 181 -11.95 -12.72 -17.94
N GLU A 182 -11.63 -13.62 -18.87
CA GLU A 182 -10.71 -14.77 -18.70
C GLU A 182 -9.32 -14.41 -18.14
N ASN A 183 -8.92 -13.15 -18.21
CA ASN A 183 -7.58 -12.71 -17.81
C ASN A 183 -7.55 -11.74 -16.60
N VAL A 184 -8.68 -11.50 -15.92
CA VAL A 184 -8.69 -10.59 -14.76
C VAL A 184 -8.67 -11.37 -13.44
N THR A 185 -7.58 -11.21 -12.67
CA THR A 185 -7.50 -11.80 -11.33
C THR A 185 -8.11 -10.86 -10.29
N VAL A 186 -9.24 -11.24 -9.71
CA VAL A 186 -9.81 -10.59 -8.52
C VAL A 186 -9.26 -11.29 -7.27
N LYS A 187 -8.41 -10.60 -6.49
CA LYS A 187 -7.87 -11.13 -5.24
C LYS A 187 -8.62 -10.56 -4.05
N GLU A 188 -9.27 -11.43 -3.27
CA GLU A 188 -9.88 -11.04 -2.00
C GLU A 188 -8.80 -10.83 -0.94
N ARG A 189 -8.92 -9.74 -0.18
CA ARG A 189 -8.10 -9.49 0.99
C ARG A 189 -8.99 -9.23 2.20
N LYS A 190 -8.94 -10.17 3.13
CA LYS A 190 -9.42 -9.97 4.50
C LYS A 190 -8.33 -9.24 5.29
N LYS A 191 -8.79 -8.39 6.22
CA LYS A 191 -8.03 -7.42 7.03
C LYS A 191 -6.61 -7.83 7.38
#